data_AF-A0A367HFT1-F1
#
_entry.id   AF-A0A367HFT1-F1
#
_cell.length_a   1.000
_cell.length_b   1.000
_cell.length_c   1.000
_cell.angle_alpha   90.00
_cell.angle_beta   90.00
_cell.angle_gamma   90.00
#
_symmetry.space_group_name_H-M   'P 1'
#
loop_
_entity.id
_entity.type
_entity.pdbx_description
1 polymer ?
#
loop_
_entity_poly.entity_id
_entity_poly.type
_entity_poly.pdbx_seq_one_letter_code
_entity_poly.pdbx_strand_id
1 'polypeptide(L)'
;MCSSYGYNSDNEAEVSSGDSGPEIKALQCELNYSVRGAGLQVDGVFGKNTLAVVKKFQGCAGLRPDGIVGPLTWAKLDYQSDIDTQANYLC
;
A
#
# COMPACT_ATOMS: atom_id res chain seq x y z
N MET A 1 10.42 -8.22 -3.12
CA MET A 1 9.07 -8.80 -3.10
C MET A 1 8.10 -7.65 -3.34
N CYS A 2 7.18 -7.75 -4.31
CA CYS A 2 6.29 -6.68 -4.83
C CYS A 2 6.87 -5.32 -5.29
N SER A 3 8.01 -4.88 -4.78
CA SER A 3 8.83 -3.76 -5.28
C SER A 3 9.48 -4.00 -6.65
N SER A 4 9.26 -5.16 -7.29
CA SER A 4 9.82 -5.49 -8.62
C SER A 4 9.18 -4.71 -9.78
N TYR A 5 8.18 -3.86 -9.50
CA TYR A 5 7.52 -3.06 -10.54
C TYR A 5 8.22 -1.71 -10.83
N GLY A 6 9.33 -1.38 -10.16
CA GLY A 6 10.16 -0.23 -10.52
C GLY A 6 9.52 1.14 -10.25
N TYR A 7 8.72 1.24 -9.18
CA TYR A 7 8.10 2.51 -8.77
C TYR A 7 9.15 3.40 -8.09
N ASN A 8 9.44 4.53 -8.72
CA ASN A 8 10.30 5.57 -8.14
C ASN A 8 9.41 6.53 -7.36
N SER A 9 9.65 6.60 -6.05
CA SER A 9 8.98 7.44 -5.04
C SER A 9 9.08 8.96 -5.28
N ASP A 10 9.79 9.39 -6.32
CA ASP A 10 10.08 10.80 -6.61
C ASP A 10 9.04 11.49 -7.53
N ASN A 11 8.08 10.75 -8.12
CA ASN A 11 7.04 11.32 -9.02
C ASN A 11 5.64 10.71 -8.81
N GLU A 12 5.31 10.28 -7.59
CA GLU A 12 4.09 9.53 -7.33
C GLU A 12 2.84 10.41 -7.43
N ALA A 13 2.02 10.12 -8.43
CA ALA A 13 0.65 10.60 -8.46
C ALA A 13 -0.07 10.07 -7.21
N GLU A 14 -0.74 10.97 -6.48
CA GLU A 14 -1.59 10.59 -5.37
C GLU A 14 -2.63 9.57 -5.86
N VAL A 15 -2.53 8.35 -5.35
CA VAL A 15 -3.44 7.28 -5.75
C VAL A 15 -4.66 7.32 -4.83
N SER A 16 -5.84 7.30 -5.44
CA SER A 16 -7.11 7.44 -4.76
C SER A 16 -8.17 6.48 -5.28
N SER A 17 -9.31 6.43 -4.58
CA SER A 17 -10.44 5.58 -4.96
C SER A 17 -10.92 5.88 -6.38
N GLY A 18 -10.81 4.89 -7.26
CA GLY A 18 -11.17 5.01 -8.68
C GLY A 18 -9.99 4.85 -9.64
N ASP A 19 -8.75 4.94 -9.13
CA ASP A 19 -7.56 4.73 -9.94
C ASP A 19 -7.33 3.25 -10.26
N SER A 20 -6.73 2.98 -11.41
CA SER A 20 -6.43 1.62 -11.85
C SER A 20 -5.15 1.58 -12.66
N GLY A 21 -4.30 0.59 -12.36
CA GLY A 21 -3.01 0.47 -13.01
C GLY A 21 -2.07 -0.49 -12.28
N PRO A 22 -0.86 -0.67 -12.82
CA PRO A 22 0.14 -1.51 -12.18
C PRO A 22 0.60 -0.95 -10.82
N GLU A 23 0.46 0.37 -10.57
CA GLU A 23 0.76 1.03 -9.30
C GLU A 23 -0.21 0.56 -8.21
N ILE A 24 -1.48 0.38 -8.55
CA ILE A 24 -2.47 -0.19 -7.63
C ILE A 24 -2.14 -1.64 -7.30
N LYS A 25 -1.60 -2.40 -8.25
CA LYS A 25 -1.19 -3.79 -8.01
C LYS A 25 -0.06 -3.86 -7.00
N ALA A 26 0.95 -2.98 -7.13
CA ALA A 26 2.00 -2.87 -6.12
C ALA A 26 1.41 -2.50 -4.77
N LEU A 27 0.56 -1.46 -4.71
CA LEU A 27 -0.12 -1.05 -3.48
C LEU A 27 -0.88 -2.21 -2.82
N GLN A 28 -1.75 -2.89 -3.56
CA GLN A 28 -2.54 -4.01 -3.04
C GLN A 28 -1.66 -5.15 -2.53
N CYS A 29 -0.55 -5.41 -3.22
CA CYS A 29 0.40 -6.39 -2.75
C CYS A 29 1.08 -5.96 -1.45
N GLU A 30 1.63 -4.75 -1.39
CA GLU A 30 2.30 -4.23 -0.19
C GLU A 30 1.36 -4.17 1.01
N LEU A 31 0.10 -3.78 0.79
CA LEU A 31 -0.94 -3.81 1.82
C LEU A 31 -1.24 -5.23 2.30
N ASN A 32 -1.21 -6.23 1.43
CA ASN A 32 -1.40 -7.62 1.84
C ASN A 32 -0.26 -8.15 2.72
N TYR A 33 0.95 -7.62 2.55
CA TYR A 33 2.10 -7.94 3.40
C TYR A 33 2.13 -7.10 4.69
N SER A 34 1.74 -5.84 4.59
CA SER A 34 1.81 -4.88 5.70
C SER A 34 0.62 -4.93 6.64
N VAL A 35 -0.52 -5.47 6.18
CA VAL A 35 -1.77 -5.56 6.93
C VAL A 35 -2.27 -7.00 7.03
N ARG A 36 -2.32 -7.54 8.25
CA ARG A 36 -2.78 -8.87 8.57
C ARG A 36 -4.27 -8.98 8.27
N GLY A 37 -4.60 -9.97 7.45
CA GLY A 37 -5.97 -10.22 7.02
C GLY A 37 -6.52 -9.17 6.03
N ALA A 38 -5.65 -8.43 5.34
CA ALA A 38 -6.07 -7.52 4.27
C ALA A 38 -6.89 -8.25 3.19
N GLY A 39 -6.43 -9.43 2.76
CA GLY A 39 -7.15 -10.30 1.83
C GLY A 39 -7.53 -9.63 0.51
N LEU A 40 -6.74 -8.65 0.07
CA LEU A 40 -7.02 -7.89 -1.15
C LEU A 40 -6.70 -8.72 -2.38
N GLN A 41 -7.54 -8.58 -3.39
CA GLN A 41 -7.23 -9.07 -4.73
C GLN A 41 -6.25 -8.09 -5.39
N VAL A 42 -5.15 -8.60 -5.95
CA VAL A 42 -4.15 -7.81 -6.68
C VAL A 42 -4.60 -7.63 -8.14
N ASP A 43 -5.75 -6.99 -8.33
CA ASP A 43 -6.38 -6.76 -9.63
C ASP A 43 -5.92 -5.46 -10.30
N GLY A 44 -5.33 -4.55 -9.54
CA GLY A 44 -4.90 -3.24 -10.01
C GLY A 44 -6.02 -2.21 -10.04
N VAL A 45 -7.09 -2.40 -9.27
CA VAL A 45 -8.22 -1.47 -9.18
C VAL A 45 -8.37 -0.96 -7.75
N PHE A 46 -8.36 0.37 -7.57
CA PHE A 46 -8.52 0.98 -6.26
C PHE A 46 -10.01 1.00 -5.88
N GLY A 47 -10.48 -0.15 -5.41
CA GLY A 47 -11.85 -0.33 -4.93
C GLY A 47 -12.04 0.04 -3.45
N LYS A 48 -13.28 -0.14 -2.97
CA LYS A 48 -13.65 0.09 -1.56
C LYS A 48 -12.85 -0.77 -0.58
N ASN A 49 -12.50 -2.00 -0.98
CA ASN A 49 -11.68 -2.90 -0.15
C ASN A 49 -10.26 -2.35 0.00
N THR A 50 -9.64 -1.93 -1.10
CA THR A 50 -8.32 -1.28 -1.08
C THR A 50 -8.34 -0.03 -0.22
N LEU A 51 -9.35 0.83 -0.38
CA LEU A 51 -9.54 2.02 0.46
C LEU A 51 -9.60 1.69 1.97
N ALA A 52 -10.35 0.64 2.34
CA ALA A 52 -10.50 0.24 3.74
C ALA A 52 -9.16 -0.23 4.33
N VAL A 53 -8.40 -1.01 3.57
CA VAL A 53 -7.09 -1.52 4.01
C VAL A 53 -6.04 -0.40 4.03
N VAL A 54 -6.04 0.53 3.07
CA VAL A 54 -5.19 1.73 3.08
C VAL A 54 -5.42 2.52 4.36
N LYS A 55 -6.68 2.82 4.69
CA LYS A 55 -7.00 3.57 5.92
C LYS A 55 -6.56 2.82 7.18
N LYS A 56 -6.70 1.49 7.20
CA LYS A 56 -6.21 0.65 8.30
C LYS A 56 -4.68 0.77 8.41
N PHE A 57 -3.96 0.57 7.31
CA PHE A 57 -2.51 0.71 7.25
C PHE A 57 -2.05 2.09 7.72
N GLN A 58 -2.63 3.16 7.18
CA GLN A 58 -2.33 4.54 7.58
C GLN A 58 -2.51 4.73 9.09
N GLY A 59 -3.61 4.24 9.66
CA GLY A 59 -3.83 4.29 11.11
C GLY A 59 -2.75 3.56 11.91
N CYS A 60 -2.31 2.38 11.47
CA CYS A 60 -1.24 1.63 12.13
C CYS A 60 0.15 2.27 11.95
N ALA A 61 0.38 2.91 10.81
CA ALA A 61 1.61 3.62 10.49
C ALA A 61 1.71 4.99 11.19
N GLY A 62 0.67 5.41 11.93
CA GLY A 62 0.59 6.72 12.57
C GLY A 62 0.36 7.86 11.57
N LEU A 63 -0.13 7.54 10.38
CA LEU A 63 -0.53 8.49 9.35
C LEU A 63 -2.01 8.85 9.50
N ARG A 64 -2.42 9.95 8.86
CA ARG A 64 -3.84 10.31 8.78
C ARG A 64 -4.56 9.28 7.88
N PRO A 65 -5.64 8.61 8.34
CA PRO A 65 -6.36 7.61 7.56
C PRO A 65 -7.33 8.26 6.55
N ASP A 66 -6.80 9.10 5.66
CA ASP A 66 -7.57 9.77 4.61
C ASP A 66 -7.92 8.84 3.45
N GLY A 67 -7.17 7.74 3.28
CA GLY A 67 -7.34 6.80 2.18
C GLY A 67 -6.65 7.23 0.88
N ILE A 68 -5.81 8.27 0.94
CA ILE A 68 -5.01 8.77 -0.18
C ILE A 68 -3.59 8.20 -0.03
N VAL A 69 -3.12 7.50 -1.05
CA VAL A 69 -1.76 6.94 -1.04
C VAL A 69 -0.82 7.91 -1.74
N GLY A 70 -0.35 8.88 -0.95
CA GLY A 70 0.73 9.80 -1.34
C GLY A 70 2.12 9.30 -0.91
N PRO A 71 3.17 10.11 -1.16
CA PRO A 71 4.57 9.72 -0.94
C PRO A 71 4.91 9.26 0.48
N LEU A 72 4.25 9.82 1.49
CA LEU A 72 4.44 9.39 2.89
C LEU A 72 3.89 7.99 3.16
N THR A 73 2.78 7.63 2.49
CA THR A 73 2.18 6.30 2.62
C THR A 73 3.05 5.28 1.89
N TRP A 74 3.52 5.62 0.68
CA TRP A 74 4.45 4.79 -0.09
C TRP A 74 5.78 4.56 0.63
N ALA A 75 6.41 5.61 1.14
CA ALA A 75 7.65 5.48 1.93
C ALA A 75 7.49 4.56 3.16
N LYS A 76 6.30 4.52 3.77
CA LYS A 76 6.01 3.60 4.87
C LYS A 76 5.81 2.16 4.39
N LEU A 77 5.20 1.95 3.22
CA LEU A 77 5.04 0.61 2.63
C LEU A 77 6.41 0.05 2.21
N ASP A 78 7.22 0.85 1.51
CA ASP A 78 8.57 0.44 1.07
C ASP A 78 9.48 0.13 2.26
N TYR A 79 9.44 0.97 3.30
CA TYR A 79 10.20 0.69 4.52
C TYR A 79 9.80 -0.64 5.17
N GLN A 80 8.52 -1.04 5.07
CA GLN A 80 8.09 -2.35 5.56
C GLN A 80 8.47 -3.48 4.60
N SER A 81 8.49 -3.25 3.28
CA SER A 81 8.89 -4.25 2.28
C SER A 81 10.39 -4.59 2.33
N ASP A 82 11.21 -3.60 2.70
CA ASP A 82 12.67 -3.73 2.76
C ASP A 82 13.19 -4.33 4.09
N ILE A 83 12.33 -4.45 5.12
CA ILE A 83 12.66 -5.13 6.36
C ILE A 83 12.59 -6.65 6.11
N ASP A 84 13.69 -7.20 5.60
CA ASP A 84 13.87 -8.59 5.18
C ASP A 84 14.00 -9.59 6.37
N THR A 85 13.29 -9.32 7.48
CA THR A 85 13.26 -10.21 8.64
C THR A 85 11.83 -10.41 9.15
N GLN A 86 11.24 -11.51 8.69
CA GLN A 86 10.07 -12.21 9.25
C GLN A 86 8.80 -11.37 9.39
N ALA A 87 7.95 -11.38 8.35
CA ALA A 87 6.50 -11.19 8.45
C ALA A 87 6.01 -10.20 9.53
N ASN A 88 6.61 -9.00 9.57
CA ASN A 88 6.18 -7.94 10.47
C ASN A 88 5.06 -7.16 9.79
N TYR A 89 3.90 -7.80 9.81
CA TYR A 89 2.62 -7.12 9.77
C TYR A 89 2.68 -5.89 10.69
N LEU A 90 2.69 -4.69 10.11
CA LEU A 90 2.59 -3.45 10.87
C LEU A 90 1.26 -3.42 11.65
N CYS A 91 0.25 -4.02 11.03
CA CYS A 91 -0.95 -4.59 11.63
C CYS A 91 -1.49 -5.66 10.68
#